data_AF-A0A139LDM6-F1
#
_entry.id   AF-A0A139LDM6-F1
#
_cell.length_a   1.000
_cell.length_b   1.000
_cell.length_c   1.000
_cell.angle_alpha   90.00
_cell.angle_beta   90.00
_cell.angle_gamma   90.00
#
_symmetry.space_group_name_H-M   'P 1'
#
loop_
_entity.id
_entity.type
_entity.pdbx_description
1 polymer ?
#
loop_
_entity_poly.entity_id
_entity_poly.type
_entity_poly.pdbx_seq_one_letter_code
_entity_poly.pdbx_strand_id
1 'polypeptide(L)' 'MAKTKITKKEALDKFQAAREKKRKCLAQLEKSMKETYKERTGKEAEKFFAL' A
#
# COMPACT_ATOMS: atom_id res chain seq x y z
N MET A 1 -11.01 -18.68 -27.71
CA MET A 1 -9.66 -18.28 -27.26
C MET A 1 -9.37 -18.96 -25.94
N ALA A 2 -8.45 -19.93 -25.91
CA ALA A 2 -8.15 -20.68 -24.70
C ALA A 2 -7.49 -19.74 -23.68
N LYS A 3 -8.07 -19.64 -22.48
CA LYS A 3 -7.48 -18.89 -21.36
C LYS A 3 -6.21 -19.65 -20.94
N THR A 4 -5.05 -19.09 -21.26
CA THR A 4 -3.76 -19.62 -20.80
C THR A 4 -3.77 -19.65 -19.27
N LYS A 5 -3.73 -20.85 -18.69
CA LYS A 5 -3.70 -21.01 -17.24
C LYS A 5 -2.35 -20.49 -16.74
N ILE A 6 -2.37 -19.40 -15.98
CA ILE A 6 -1.19 -18.87 -15.29
C ILE A 6 -0.59 -19.99 -14.43
N THR A 7 0.73 -20.15 -14.50
CA THR A 7 1.42 -21.11 -13.63
C THR A 7 1.39 -20.63 -12.17
N LYS A 8 1.44 -21.57 -11.21
CA LYS A 8 1.43 -21.23 -9.78
C LYS A 8 2.53 -20.22 -9.40
N LYS A 9 3.70 -20.33 -10.05
CA LYS A 9 4.84 -19.42 -9.84
C LYS A 9 4.52 -18.00 -10.30
N GLU A 10 4.04 -17.84 -11.52
CA GLU A 10 3.63 -16.53 -12.06
C GLU A 10 2.49 -15.89 -11.26
N ALA A 11 1.54 -16.67 -10.75
CA ALA A 11 0.48 -16.17 -9.87
C ALA A 11 1.06 -15.63 -8.55
N LEU A 12 2.00 -16.37 -7.97
CA LEU A 12 2.65 -16.00 -6.72
C LEU A 12 3.52 -14.73 -6.89
N ASP A 13 4.28 -14.64 -7.97
CA ASP A 13 5.10 -13.46 -8.28
C ASP A 13 4.23 -12.21 -8.46
N LYS A 14 3.11 -12.32 -9.20
CA LYS A 14 2.15 -11.23 -9.35
C LYS A 14 1.52 -10.81 -8.02
N PHE A 15 1.19 -11.77 -7.16
CA PHE A 15 0.64 -11.48 -5.84
C PHE A 15 1.65 -10.75 -4.95
N GLN A 16 2.91 -11.19 -4.93
CA GLN A 16 3.97 -10.54 -4.16
C GLN A 16 4.20 -9.11 -4.64
N ALA A 17 4.32 -8.91 -5.95
CA ALA A 17 4.47 -7.57 -6.53
C ALA A 17 3.29 -6.64 -6.19
N ALA A 18 2.05 -7.14 -6.26
CA ALA A 18 0.86 -6.38 -5.88
C ALA A 18 0.86 -6.03 -4.37
N ARG A 19 1.26 -6.99 -3.52
CA ARG A 19 1.36 -6.78 -2.07
C ARG A 19 2.40 -5.73 -1.72
N GLU A 20 3.57 -5.77 -2.36
CA GLU A 20 4.62 -4.76 -2.17
C GLU A 20 4.17 -3.38 -2.64
N LYS A 21 3.51 -3.31 -3.81
CA LYS A 21 2.94 -2.05 -4.31
C LYS A 21 1.91 -1.47 -3.33
N LYS A 22 1.02 -2.31 -2.78
CA LYS A 22 0.05 -1.89 -1.74
C LYS A 22 0.77 -1.36 -0.50
N ARG A 23 1.79 -2.07 0.00
CA ARG A 23 2.58 -1.63 1.17
C ARG A 23 3.25 -0.27 0.93
N LYS A 24 3.90 -0.08 -0.21
CA LYS A 24 4.56 1.20 -0.55
C LYS A 24 3.56 2.35 -0.60
N CYS A 25 2.40 2.12 -1.23
CA CYS A 25 1.33 3.11 -1.30
C CYS A 25 0.79 3.48 0.08
N LEU A 26 0.55 2.50 0.95
CA LEU A 26 0.10 2.73 2.33
C LEU A 26 1.13 3.52 3.15
N ALA A 27 2.42 3.24 3.01
CA ALA A 27 3.47 3.99 3.69
C ALA A 27 3.56 5.46 3.21
N GLN A 28 3.38 5.69 1.92
CA GLN A 28 3.32 7.04 1.36
C GLN A 28 2.10 7.81 1.86
N LEU A 29 0.93 7.14 1.91
CA LEU A 29 -0.30 7.71 2.43
C LEU A 29 -0.18 8.03 3.93
N GLU A 30 0.42 7.13 4.71
CA GLU A 30 0.69 7.37 6.13
C GLU A 30 1.54 8.62 6.34
N LYS A 31 2.61 8.76 5.56
CA LYS A 31 3.49 9.93 5.65
C LYS A 31 2.73 11.22 5.30
N SER A 32 2.02 11.26 4.18
CA SER A 32 1.32 12.46 3.75
C SER A 32 0.22 12.86 4.74
N MET A 33 -0.54 11.89 5.27
CA MET A 33 -1.60 12.18 6.23
C MET A 33 -1.04 12.66 7.58
N LYS A 34 0.07 12.09 8.06
CA LYS A 34 0.74 12.57 9.28
C LYS A 34 1.28 13.99 9.10
N GLU A 35 1.87 14.29 7.94
CA GLU A 35 2.38 15.62 7.60
C GLU A 35 1.23 16.65 7.55
N THR A 36 0.17 16.39 6.79
CA THR A 36 -1.00 17.27 6.72
C THR A 36 -1.67 17.46 8.08
N TYR A 37 -1.74 16.40 8.92
CA TYR A 37 -2.29 16.51 10.26
C TYR A 37 -1.43 17.43 11.14
N LYS A 38 -0.10 17.30 11.05
CA LYS A 38 0.85 18.15 11.77
C LYS A 38 0.76 19.60 11.32
N GLU A 39 0.66 19.86 10.01
CA GLU A 39 0.48 21.21 9.48
C GLU A 39 -0.82 21.87 9.97
N ARG A 40 -1.92 21.11 10.04
CA ARG A 40 -3.23 21.65 10.45
C ARG A 40 -3.37 21.84 11.95
N THR A 41 -2.76 20.97 12.75
CA THR A 41 -3.01 20.91 14.21
C THR A 41 -1.80 21.31 15.06
N GLY A 42 -0.61 21.37 14.46
CA GLY A 42 0.66 21.53 15.17
C GLY A 42 1.10 20.30 15.98
N LYS A 43 0.34 19.19 15.92
CA LYS A 43 0.58 17.97 16.72
C LYS A 43 0.98 16.80 15.83
N GLU A 44 1.80 15.89 16.35
CA GLU A 44 2.12 14.64 15.63
C GLU A 44 1.03 13.59 15.84
N ALA A 45 0.61 12.94 14.76
CA ALA A 45 -0.36 11.86 14.82
C ALA A 45 0.31 10.55 15.25
N GLU A 46 -0.05 10.06 16.45
CA GLU A 46 0.48 8.82 17.03
C GLU A 46 0.02 7.56 16.28
N LYS A 47 -1.18 7.59 15.70
CA LYS A 47 -1.79 6.42 15.04
C LYS A 47 -2.26 6.78 13.64
N PHE A 48 -1.93 5.92 12.69
CA PHE A 48 -2.46 5.95 11.33
C PHE A 48 -3.21 4.65 11.07
N PHE A 49 -4.44 4.75 10.56
CA PHE A 49 -5.25 3.61 10.19
C PHE A 49 -5.76 3.81 8.77
N ALA A 50 -5.34 2.93 7.87
CA ALA A 50 -5.86 2.83 6.51
C ALA A 50 -6.55 1.47 6.35
N LEU A 51 -7.85 1.50 6.04
CA LEU A 51 -8.70 0.32 5.78
C LEU A 51 -8.18 -0.50 4.57
#